data_AF-A0A9P5KW49-F1
#
_entry.id   AF-A0A9P5KW49-F1
#
_cell.length_a   1.000
_cell.length_b   1.000
_cell.length_c   1.000
_cell.angle_alpha   90.00
_cell.angle_beta   90.00
_cell.angle_gamma   90.00
#
_symmetry.space_group_name_H-M   'P 1'
#
loop_
_entity.id
_entity.type
_entity.pdbx_description
1 polymer ?
#
loop_
_entity_poly.entity_id
_entity_poly.type
_entity_poly.pdbx_seq_one_letter_code
_entity_poly.pdbx_strand_id
1 'polypeptide(L)'
;MFAFSITTLAMCLLLPNPRSRVQDQKQYSLALALLTTAGVVFRSELALLVGTQTLFLLATRRINLTHTIIAGLIGLTTGLTLTVYLDSTFWQTFPLWPEFEAFRFNVLAGQSSEWGTEPWQFYFLNSLPRLLFNPLSYLLAIPVALRQPATRSQALALLIPALSFVALYSFQPHKEWRFIVYIIPSLTAVAALGAAYLWTHRSRSLFARLATHALVISTLVVFCLSNFVLLPASAANYPGGQAIDAMHIQHSILHETDLDSGKINAPINVYLGNLACQTGVTRFLQQSPSSGWVYDKTEDKDIKSTSGFWDRFEYVVVEADYEAEFMDADETSLRRALPTSDWERMLVVDSFAGISVLRPGIPASGTAERRVIGAVAGDRTVDLFESLREYVRKTVLRGWWVEIKMRPRVQVLKRVR
;
A
#
# COMPACT_ATOMS: atom_id res chain seq x y z
N MET A 1 -3.72 4.41 -6.35
CA MET A 1 -4.41 5.25 -5.34
C MET A 1 -4.95 6.57 -5.89
N PHE A 2 -4.80 6.86 -7.18
CA PHE A 2 -5.26 8.13 -7.78
C PHE A 2 -6.76 8.40 -7.62
N ALA A 3 -7.59 7.35 -7.62
CA ALA A 3 -9.01 7.47 -7.33
C ALA A 3 -9.33 7.95 -5.90
N PHE A 4 -8.42 7.79 -4.94
CA PHE A 4 -8.67 8.10 -3.53
C PHE A 4 -8.96 9.59 -3.30
N SER A 5 -8.26 10.48 -4.00
CA SER A 5 -8.49 11.93 -3.88
C SER A 5 -9.86 12.34 -4.42
N ILE A 6 -10.23 11.85 -5.61
CA ILE A 6 -11.51 12.16 -6.26
C ILE A 6 -12.68 11.57 -5.46
N THR A 7 -12.54 10.32 -5.00
CA THR A 7 -13.56 9.68 -4.15
C THR A 7 -13.71 10.41 -2.83
N THR A 8 -12.63 10.86 -2.18
CA THR A 8 -12.71 11.66 -0.94
C THR A 8 -13.43 12.99 -1.17
N LEU A 9 -13.14 13.69 -2.27
CA LEU A 9 -13.85 14.91 -2.65
C LEU A 9 -15.35 14.63 -2.88
N ALA A 10 -15.67 13.55 -3.58
CA ALA A 10 -17.05 13.15 -3.81
C ALA A 10 -17.77 12.82 -2.49
N MET A 11 -17.13 12.08 -1.58
CA MET A 11 -17.69 11.79 -0.25
C MET A 11 -17.92 13.06 0.58
N CYS A 12 -17.07 14.08 0.45
CA CYS A 12 -17.30 15.38 1.08
C CYS A 12 -18.56 16.06 0.54
N LEU A 13 -18.83 15.96 -0.76
CA LEU A 13 -20.04 16.51 -1.40
C LEU A 13 -21.32 15.76 -1.02
N LEU A 14 -21.22 14.54 -0.48
CA LEU A 14 -22.36 13.78 0.05
C LEU A 14 -22.76 14.20 1.47
N LEU A 15 -21.97 15.05 2.14
CA LEU A 15 -22.31 15.56 3.46
C LEU A 15 -23.50 16.53 3.38
N PRO A 16 -24.43 16.49 4.35
CA PRO A 16 -25.58 17.38 4.34
C PRO A 16 -25.13 18.83 4.50
N ASN A 17 -25.62 19.70 3.60
CA ASN A 17 -25.34 21.13 3.63
C ASN A 17 -26.46 21.84 4.42
N PRO A 18 -26.16 22.82 5.30
CA PRO A 18 -27.19 23.62 5.97
C PRO A 18 -27.98 24.55 5.02
N ARG A 19 -27.71 24.54 3.72
CA ARG A 19 -28.35 25.39 2.69
C ARG A 19 -29.56 24.69 2.04
N SER A 20 -30.12 25.27 0.98
CA SER A 20 -31.38 24.83 0.36
C SER A 20 -31.31 23.44 -0.29
N ARG A 21 -32.44 22.71 -0.25
CA ARG A 21 -32.59 21.34 -0.79
C ARG A 21 -32.26 21.19 -2.29
N VAL A 22 -32.42 22.25 -3.08
CA VAL A 22 -32.06 22.25 -4.52
C VAL A 22 -30.55 22.24 -4.70
N GLN A 23 -29.82 22.93 -3.83
CA GLN A 23 -28.35 22.93 -3.84
C GLN A 23 -27.82 21.54 -3.49
N ASP A 24 -28.46 20.84 -2.56
CA ASP A 24 -28.10 19.47 -2.17
C ASP A 24 -28.20 18.49 -3.35
N GLN A 25 -29.26 18.57 -4.17
CA GLN A 25 -29.42 17.69 -5.32
C GLN A 25 -28.30 17.86 -6.36
N LYS A 26 -27.85 19.10 -6.60
CA LYS A 26 -26.71 19.38 -7.49
C LYS A 26 -25.41 18.84 -6.91
N GLN A 27 -25.20 18.97 -5.60
CA GLN A 27 -24.02 18.44 -4.92
C GLN A 27 -23.98 16.91 -4.96
N TYR A 28 -25.10 16.24 -4.70
CA TYR A 28 -25.20 14.79 -4.82
C TYR A 28 -25.00 14.33 -6.27
N SER A 29 -25.55 15.05 -7.25
CA SER A 29 -25.31 14.76 -8.67
C SER A 29 -23.83 14.88 -9.03
N LEU A 30 -23.16 15.94 -8.57
CA LEU A 30 -21.72 16.12 -8.79
C LEU A 30 -20.90 15.00 -8.11
N ALA A 31 -21.26 14.62 -6.88
CA ALA A 31 -20.61 13.53 -6.16
C ALA A 31 -20.71 12.21 -6.93
N LEU A 32 -21.91 11.85 -7.42
CA LEU A 32 -22.12 10.64 -8.21
C LEU A 32 -21.37 10.69 -9.55
N ALA A 33 -21.34 11.85 -10.22
CA ALA A 33 -20.57 12.03 -11.45
C ALA A 33 -19.06 11.82 -11.20
N LEU A 34 -18.50 12.41 -10.14
CA LEU A 34 -17.09 12.25 -9.76
C LEU A 34 -16.75 10.81 -9.39
N LEU A 35 -17.59 10.13 -8.61
CA LEU A 35 -17.38 8.71 -8.28
C LEU A 35 -17.43 7.83 -9.55
N THR A 36 -18.37 8.12 -10.45
CA THR A 36 -18.50 7.38 -11.73
C THR A 36 -17.28 7.61 -12.61
N THR A 37 -16.83 8.85 -12.78
CA THR A 37 -15.60 9.17 -13.53
C THR A 37 -14.39 8.50 -12.91
N ALA A 38 -14.24 8.53 -11.58
CA ALA A 38 -13.15 7.84 -10.89
C ALA A 38 -13.20 6.33 -11.11
N GLY A 39 -14.38 5.72 -11.10
CA GLY A 39 -14.55 4.29 -11.35
C GLY A 39 -14.22 3.87 -12.77
N VAL A 40 -14.65 4.67 -13.76
CA VAL A 40 -14.39 4.39 -15.18
C VAL A 40 -12.92 4.55 -15.53
N VAL A 41 -12.24 5.55 -14.98
CA VAL A 41 -10.85 5.88 -15.33
C VAL A 41 -9.85 5.05 -14.52
N PHE A 42 -10.09 4.87 -13.23
CA PHE A 42 -9.04 4.38 -12.33
C PHE A 42 -9.28 3.00 -11.74
N ARG A 43 -10.53 2.63 -11.43
CA ARG A 43 -10.86 1.41 -10.65
C ARG A 43 -12.31 0.96 -10.77
N SER A 44 -12.51 -0.18 -11.42
CA SER A 44 -13.83 -0.78 -11.63
C SER A 44 -14.64 -1.08 -10.35
N GLU A 45 -14.01 -1.38 -9.21
CA GLU A 45 -14.74 -1.73 -7.97
C GLU A 45 -15.55 -0.56 -7.41
N LEU A 46 -15.20 0.68 -7.78
CA LEU A 46 -15.95 1.87 -7.42
C LEU A 46 -17.37 1.86 -7.99
N ALA A 47 -17.67 1.05 -9.02
CA ALA A 47 -19.04 0.86 -9.49
C ALA A 47 -19.97 0.37 -8.37
N LEU A 48 -19.50 -0.50 -7.47
CA LEU A 48 -20.28 -0.95 -6.31
C LEU A 48 -20.44 0.16 -5.26
N LEU A 49 -19.43 1.00 -5.08
CA LEU A 49 -19.54 2.18 -4.21
C LEU A 49 -20.56 3.18 -4.78
N VAL A 50 -20.51 3.48 -6.08
CA VAL A 50 -21.51 4.32 -6.78
C VAL A 50 -22.91 3.73 -6.61
N GLY A 51 -23.07 2.42 -6.84
CA GLY A 51 -24.36 1.73 -6.74
C GLY A 51 -24.95 1.82 -5.34
N THR A 52 -24.16 1.53 -4.30
CA THR A 52 -24.62 1.58 -2.90
C THR A 52 -24.94 2.99 -2.42
N GLN A 53 -24.13 3.99 -2.80
CA GLN A 53 -24.42 5.40 -2.52
C GLN A 53 -25.70 5.86 -3.25
N THR A 54 -25.81 5.54 -4.53
CA THR A 54 -27.00 5.90 -5.34
C THR A 54 -28.26 5.30 -4.77
N LEU A 55 -28.25 4.00 -4.46
CA LEU A 55 -29.40 3.29 -3.89
C LEU A 55 -29.82 3.92 -2.55
N PHE A 56 -28.86 4.26 -1.69
CA PHE A 56 -29.13 4.92 -0.42
C PHE A 56 -29.76 6.31 -0.60
N LEU A 57 -29.24 7.12 -1.52
CA LEU A 57 -29.76 8.46 -1.80
C LEU A 57 -31.17 8.44 -2.40
N LEU A 58 -31.45 7.47 -3.28
CA LEU A 58 -32.78 7.25 -3.85
C LEU A 58 -33.77 6.75 -2.79
N ALA A 59 -33.38 5.75 -1.99
CA ALA A 59 -34.21 5.20 -0.93
C ALA A 59 -34.57 6.24 0.13
N THR A 60 -33.65 7.16 0.44
CA THR A 60 -33.87 8.27 1.38
C THR A 60 -34.50 9.51 0.72
N ARG A 61 -34.86 9.45 -0.57
CA ARG A 61 -35.46 10.53 -1.36
C ARG A 61 -34.66 11.85 -1.31
N ARG A 62 -33.33 11.73 -1.24
CA ARG A 62 -32.38 12.85 -1.24
C ARG A 62 -32.05 13.32 -2.64
N ILE A 63 -32.11 12.43 -3.63
CA ILE A 63 -31.92 12.73 -5.05
C ILE A 63 -33.06 12.11 -5.87
N ASN A 64 -33.40 12.75 -7.00
CA ASN A 64 -34.38 12.22 -7.95
C ASN A 64 -33.70 11.31 -8.98
N LEU A 65 -34.48 10.41 -9.59
CA LEU A 65 -33.97 9.47 -10.60
C LEU A 65 -33.37 10.20 -11.81
N THR A 66 -34.00 11.27 -12.29
CA THR A 66 -33.50 12.07 -13.42
C THR A 66 -32.11 12.64 -13.14
N HIS A 67 -31.91 13.25 -11.97
CA HIS A 67 -30.62 13.79 -11.56
C HIS A 67 -29.55 12.70 -11.44
N THR A 68 -29.94 11.53 -10.95
CA THR A 68 -29.06 10.36 -10.83
C THR A 68 -28.59 9.87 -12.21
N ILE A 69 -29.53 9.71 -13.15
CA ILE A 69 -29.23 9.25 -14.51
C ILE A 69 -28.33 10.27 -15.22
N ILE A 70 -28.66 11.55 -15.14
CA ILE A 70 -27.85 12.62 -15.76
C ILE A 70 -26.44 12.64 -15.16
N ALA A 71 -26.31 12.57 -13.83
CA ALA A 71 -25.01 12.51 -13.16
C ALA A 71 -24.17 11.30 -13.60
N GLY A 72 -24.78 10.12 -13.66
CA GLY A 72 -24.13 8.90 -14.11
C GLY A 72 -23.70 8.99 -15.57
N LEU A 73 -24.55 9.51 -16.46
CA LEU A 73 -24.22 9.72 -17.87
C LEU A 73 -23.07 10.71 -18.04
N ILE A 74 -23.10 11.86 -17.36
CA ILE A 74 -22.01 12.84 -17.40
C ILE A 74 -20.71 12.22 -16.90
N GLY A 75 -20.74 11.51 -15.77
CA GLY A 75 -19.56 10.87 -15.20
C GLY A 75 -18.98 9.78 -16.12
N LEU A 76 -19.85 8.97 -16.73
CA LEU A 76 -19.50 7.91 -17.67
C LEU A 76 -18.92 8.47 -18.97
N THR A 77 -19.58 9.43 -19.61
CA THR A 77 -19.09 10.01 -20.86
C THR A 77 -17.78 10.75 -20.64
N THR A 78 -17.67 11.56 -19.58
CA THR A 78 -16.42 12.27 -19.23
C THR A 78 -15.29 11.28 -18.96
N GLY A 79 -15.56 10.22 -18.18
CA GLY A 79 -14.57 9.19 -17.86
C GLY A 79 -14.13 8.40 -19.08
N LEU A 80 -15.08 7.93 -19.90
CA LEU A 80 -14.80 7.17 -21.12
C LEU A 80 -14.04 7.99 -22.14
N THR A 81 -14.44 9.24 -22.38
CA THR A 81 -13.71 10.12 -23.30
C THR A 81 -12.28 10.34 -22.81
N LEU A 82 -12.07 10.52 -21.51
CA LEU A 82 -10.74 10.74 -20.94
C LEU A 82 -9.85 9.49 -21.05
N THR A 83 -10.31 8.33 -20.58
CA THR A 83 -9.52 7.08 -20.63
C THR A 83 -9.30 6.61 -22.06
N VAL A 84 -10.34 6.58 -22.90
CA VAL A 84 -10.18 6.12 -24.28
C VAL A 84 -9.25 7.05 -25.06
N TYR A 85 -9.33 8.37 -24.87
CA TYR A 85 -8.40 9.29 -25.54
C TYR A 85 -6.97 9.15 -25.03
N LEU A 86 -6.74 9.28 -23.71
CA LEU A 86 -5.39 9.25 -23.14
C LEU A 86 -4.76 7.86 -23.27
N ASP A 87 -5.45 6.80 -22.85
CA ASP A 87 -4.86 5.48 -22.83
C ASP A 87 -4.63 4.96 -24.26
N SER A 88 -5.55 5.20 -25.20
CA SER A 88 -5.30 4.78 -26.59
C SER A 88 -4.11 5.52 -27.22
N THR A 89 -3.89 6.79 -26.86
CA THR A 89 -2.72 7.55 -27.38
C THR A 89 -1.42 7.09 -26.76
N PHE A 90 -1.37 6.81 -25.45
CA PHE A 90 -0.14 6.30 -24.83
C PHE A 90 0.17 4.85 -25.23
N TRP A 91 -0.86 4.01 -25.40
CA TRP A 91 -0.71 2.60 -25.75
C TRP A 91 -0.71 2.34 -27.27
N GLN A 92 -0.87 3.38 -28.10
CA GLN A 92 -0.90 3.28 -29.56
C GLN A 92 -1.90 2.24 -30.09
N THR A 93 -3.00 2.04 -29.36
CA THR A 93 -4.03 1.04 -29.64
C THR A 93 -5.39 1.68 -29.42
N PHE A 94 -6.22 1.81 -30.46
CA PHE A 94 -7.53 2.45 -30.37
C PHE A 94 -8.66 1.50 -30.82
N PRO A 95 -9.78 1.40 -30.08
CA PRO A 95 -10.04 1.99 -28.75
C PRO A 95 -9.49 1.13 -27.61
N LEU A 96 -8.83 1.73 -26.62
CA LEU A 96 -8.39 1.07 -25.40
C LEU A 96 -9.11 1.65 -24.17
N TRP A 97 -9.73 0.77 -23.40
CA TRP A 97 -10.24 1.08 -22.06
C TRP A 97 -9.60 0.12 -21.04
N PRO A 98 -8.48 0.53 -20.40
CA PRO A 98 -7.70 -0.36 -19.56
C PRO A 98 -8.49 -0.98 -18.41
N GLU A 99 -9.35 -0.20 -17.76
CA GLU A 99 -10.15 -0.69 -16.63
C GLU A 99 -11.18 -1.75 -17.04
N PHE A 100 -11.74 -1.66 -18.26
CA PHE A 100 -12.61 -2.72 -18.77
C PHE A 100 -11.84 -4.00 -19.09
N GLU A 101 -10.65 -3.88 -19.67
CA GLU A 101 -9.79 -5.03 -19.91
C GLU A 101 -9.36 -5.70 -18.60
N ALA A 102 -8.98 -4.91 -17.60
CA ALA A 102 -8.67 -5.40 -16.26
C ALA A 102 -9.89 -6.07 -15.60
N PHE A 103 -11.09 -5.50 -15.73
CA PHE A 103 -12.32 -6.09 -15.23
C PHE A 103 -12.64 -7.43 -15.91
N ARG A 104 -12.50 -7.48 -17.24
CA ARG A 104 -12.70 -8.69 -18.04
C ARG A 104 -11.76 -9.81 -17.60
N PHE A 105 -10.47 -9.52 -17.47
CA PHE A 105 -9.48 -10.50 -17.05
C PHE A 105 -9.66 -10.95 -15.59
N ASN A 106 -9.81 -10.00 -14.66
CA ASN A 106 -9.78 -10.31 -13.23
C ASN A 106 -11.11 -10.85 -12.69
N VAL A 107 -12.23 -10.29 -13.15
CA VAL A 107 -13.57 -10.59 -12.63
C VAL A 107 -14.29 -11.59 -13.50
N LEU A 108 -14.36 -11.36 -14.82
CA LEU A 108 -15.10 -12.26 -15.72
C LEU A 108 -14.36 -13.58 -15.98
N ALA A 109 -13.04 -13.55 -16.15
CA ALA A 109 -12.22 -14.75 -16.36
C ALA A 109 -11.69 -15.38 -15.06
N GLY A 110 -11.98 -14.80 -13.88
CA GLY A 110 -11.66 -15.39 -12.57
C GLY A 110 -10.18 -15.43 -12.18
N GLN A 111 -9.30 -14.79 -12.96
CA GLN A 111 -7.84 -14.84 -12.79
C GLN A 111 -7.35 -14.14 -11.52
N SER A 112 -8.18 -13.30 -10.90
CA SER A 112 -7.85 -12.68 -9.61
C SER A 112 -7.63 -13.70 -8.48
N SER A 113 -8.21 -14.90 -8.58
CA SER A 113 -8.06 -15.95 -7.57
C SER A 113 -6.65 -16.56 -7.49
N GLU A 114 -5.85 -16.45 -8.56
CA GLU A 114 -4.46 -16.94 -8.59
C GLU A 114 -3.54 -16.16 -7.63
N TRP A 115 -3.92 -14.94 -7.27
CA TRP A 115 -3.21 -14.06 -6.34
C TRP A 115 -3.63 -14.28 -4.88
N GLY A 116 -4.24 -15.43 -4.58
CA GLY A 116 -4.72 -15.80 -3.26
C GLY A 116 -6.18 -15.44 -3.00
N THR A 117 -6.82 -16.20 -2.11
CA THR A 117 -8.21 -15.99 -1.71
C THR A 117 -8.33 -15.90 -0.19
N GLU A 118 -9.30 -15.11 0.25
CA GLU A 118 -9.54 -14.85 1.68
C GLU A 118 -11.04 -15.00 1.97
N PRO A 119 -11.44 -15.40 3.19
CA PRO A 119 -12.84 -15.61 3.52
C PRO A 119 -13.61 -14.28 3.52
N TRP A 120 -14.95 -14.35 3.42
CA TRP A 120 -15.83 -13.19 3.34
C TRP A 120 -15.56 -12.15 4.46
N GLN A 121 -15.32 -12.61 5.69
CA GLN A 121 -15.14 -11.77 6.86
C GLN A 121 -13.78 -11.04 6.90
N PHE A 122 -12.87 -11.30 5.97
CA PHE A 122 -11.52 -10.74 5.95
C PHE A 122 -11.53 -9.21 6.00
N TYR A 123 -12.40 -8.55 5.23
CA TYR A 123 -12.44 -7.09 5.25
C TYR A 123 -12.84 -6.54 6.62
N PHE A 124 -13.81 -7.17 7.29
CA PHE A 124 -14.32 -6.72 8.58
C PHE A 124 -13.38 -7.03 9.75
N LEU A 125 -12.74 -8.19 9.76
CA LEU A 125 -11.91 -8.64 10.87
C LEU A 125 -10.43 -8.25 10.72
N ASN A 126 -9.97 -8.08 9.48
CA ASN A 126 -8.55 -7.83 9.19
C ASN A 126 -8.33 -6.44 8.59
N SER A 127 -8.93 -6.15 7.43
CA SER A 127 -8.61 -4.93 6.68
C SER A 127 -9.09 -3.65 7.37
N LEU A 128 -10.36 -3.59 7.80
CA LEU A 128 -10.91 -2.38 8.42
C LEU A 128 -10.23 -2.01 9.74
N PRO A 129 -9.98 -2.94 10.68
CA PRO A 129 -9.21 -2.63 11.89
C PRO A 129 -7.81 -2.11 11.58
N ARG A 130 -7.12 -2.71 10.59
CA ARG A 130 -5.78 -2.27 10.14
C ARG A 130 -5.82 -0.86 9.53
N LEU A 131 -6.81 -0.55 8.70
CA LEU A 131 -6.94 0.74 8.03
C LEU A 131 -7.33 1.87 8.99
N LEU A 132 -8.19 1.60 9.98
CA LEU A 132 -8.55 2.60 10.99
C LEU A 132 -7.44 2.79 12.04
N PHE A 133 -6.65 1.74 12.27
CA PHE A 133 -5.47 1.64 13.13
C PHE A 133 -5.68 1.97 14.62
N ASN A 134 -6.43 3.03 14.97
CA ASN A 134 -6.83 3.36 16.33
C ASN A 134 -8.10 2.56 16.73
N PRO A 135 -7.99 1.60 17.68
CA PRO A 135 -9.13 0.78 18.08
C PRO A 135 -10.26 1.58 18.74
N LEU A 136 -9.95 2.70 19.40
CA LEU A 136 -10.98 3.54 20.02
C LEU A 136 -11.87 4.23 18.98
N SER A 137 -11.42 4.38 17.73
CA SER A 137 -12.26 4.91 16.65
C SER A 137 -13.48 4.02 16.41
N TYR A 138 -13.29 2.70 16.29
CA TYR A 138 -14.38 1.77 15.99
C TYR A 138 -15.00 1.10 17.22
N LEU A 139 -14.29 0.98 18.35
CA LEU A 139 -14.85 0.40 19.58
C LEU A 139 -15.58 1.41 20.47
N LEU A 140 -15.25 2.70 20.37
CA LEU A 140 -15.79 3.74 21.24
C LEU A 140 -16.48 4.85 20.43
N ALA A 141 -15.76 5.52 19.53
CA ALA A 141 -16.28 6.72 18.87
C ALA A 141 -17.46 6.43 17.93
N ILE A 142 -17.34 5.44 17.03
CA ILE A 142 -18.44 5.03 16.15
C ILE A 142 -19.68 4.56 16.94
N PRO A 143 -19.58 3.66 17.95
CA PRO A 143 -20.72 3.27 18.77
C PRO A 143 -21.37 4.45 19.52
N VAL A 144 -20.60 5.41 20.02
CA VAL A 144 -21.16 6.63 20.63
C VAL A 144 -21.94 7.43 19.58
N ALA A 145 -21.40 7.64 18.38
CA ALA A 145 -22.08 8.35 17.31
C ALA A 145 -23.43 7.71 16.93
N LEU A 146 -23.51 6.36 16.97
CA LEU A 146 -24.73 5.61 16.67
C LEU A 146 -25.75 5.58 17.80
N ARG A 147 -25.30 5.63 19.06
CA ARG A 147 -26.18 5.63 20.23
C ARG A 147 -26.85 6.97 20.47
N GLN A 148 -26.17 8.07 20.18
CA GLN A 148 -26.67 9.40 20.51
C GLN A 148 -27.69 9.90 19.48
N PRO A 149 -28.92 10.31 19.88
CA PRO A 149 -29.94 10.79 18.95
C PRO A 149 -29.46 11.95 18.07
N ALA A 150 -28.64 12.85 18.62
CA ALA A 150 -28.11 14.02 17.92
C ALA A 150 -27.23 13.68 16.71
N THR A 151 -26.49 12.56 16.76
CA THR A 151 -25.52 12.18 15.70
C THR A 151 -25.96 10.96 14.90
N ARG A 152 -26.90 10.15 15.41
CA ARG A 152 -27.28 8.85 14.84
C ARG A 152 -27.69 8.90 13.38
N SER A 153 -28.52 9.88 12.98
CA SER A 153 -29.00 9.98 11.59
C SER A 153 -27.86 10.27 10.61
N GLN A 154 -26.94 11.17 10.98
CA GLN A 154 -25.77 11.49 10.17
C GLN A 154 -24.80 10.32 10.12
N ALA A 155 -24.58 9.63 11.25
CA ALA A 155 -23.73 8.47 11.33
C ALA A 155 -24.23 7.33 10.42
N LEU A 156 -25.53 7.02 10.48
CA LEU A 156 -26.15 5.99 9.63
C LEU A 156 -26.09 6.36 8.14
N ALA A 157 -26.27 7.64 7.80
CA ALA A 157 -26.18 8.08 6.41
C ALA A 157 -24.80 7.88 5.78
N LEU A 158 -23.74 7.89 6.59
CA LEU A 158 -22.37 7.62 6.16
C LEU A 158 -22.03 6.12 6.20
N LEU A 159 -22.47 5.40 7.23
CA LEU A 159 -22.11 3.99 7.42
C LEU A 159 -22.87 3.04 6.50
N ILE A 160 -24.18 3.24 6.31
CA ILE A 160 -25.02 2.28 5.57
C ILE A 160 -24.48 2.04 4.16
N PRO A 161 -24.31 3.05 3.28
CA PRO A 161 -23.82 2.78 1.93
C PRO A 161 -22.36 2.30 1.92
N ALA A 162 -21.50 2.83 2.80
CA ALA A 162 -20.10 2.43 2.91
C ALA A 162 -19.93 0.94 3.30
N LEU A 163 -20.63 0.48 4.33
CA LEU A 163 -20.56 -0.91 4.79
C LEU A 163 -21.30 -1.85 3.84
N SER A 164 -22.34 -1.37 3.15
CA SER A 164 -23.02 -2.15 2.09
C SER A 164 -22.07 -2.42 0.93
N PHE A 165 -21.27 -1.43 0.53
CA PHE A 165 -20.21 -1.61 -0.46
C PHE A 165 -19.21 -2.68 -0.03
N VAL A 166 -18.68 -2.60 1.19
CA VAL A 166 -17.73 -3.61 1.69
C VAL A 166 -18.37 -4.99 1.77
N ALA A 167 -19.62 -5.10 2.22
CA ALA A 167 -20.33 -6.37 2.26
C ALA A 167 -20.48 -6.96 0.85
N LEU A 168 -20.94 -6.18 -0.13
CA LEU A 168 -21.06 -6.67 -1.51
C LEU A 168 -19.70 -7.04 -2.11
N TYR A 169 -18.65 -6.25 -1.86
CA TYR A 169 -17.31 -6.53 -2.36
C TYR A 169 -16.67 -7.76 -1.68
N SER A 170 -17.08 -8.08 -0.46
CA SER A 170 -16.56 -9.24 0.30
C SER A 170 -16.89 -10.59 -0.34
N PHE A 171 -17.86 -10.66 -1.25
CA PHE A 171 -18.15 -11.86 -2.03
C PHE A 171 -17.05 -12.20 -3.05
N GLN A 172 -16.20 -11.23 -3.42
CA GLN A 172 -15.09 -11.53 -4.32
C GLN A 172 -14.01 -12.35 -3.60
N PRO A 173 -13.55 -13.50 -4.15
CA PRO A 173 -12.59 -14.37 -3.46
C PRO A 173 -11.26 -13.68 -3.15
N HIS A 174 -10.70 -13.00 -4.15
CA HIS A 174 -9.49 -12.22 -3.99
C HIS A 174 -9.77 -10.90 -3.26
N LYS A 175 -8.97 -10.60 -2.24
CA LYS A 175 -9.20 -9.46 -1.36
C LYS A 175 -7.92 -8.69 -1.09
N GLU A 176 -8.04 -7.38 -1.19
CA GLU A 176 -6.97 -6.46 -0.83
C GLU A 176 -7.55 -5.20 -0.20
N TRP A 177 -6.89 -4.69 0.84
CA TRP A 177 -7.33 -3.49 1.55
C TRP A 177 -7.49 -2.28 0.60
N ARG A 178 -6.72 -2.23 -0.50
CA ARG A 178 -6.73 -1.15 -1.49
C ARG A 178 -8.06 -1.02 -2.23
N PHE A 179 -8.86 -2.09 -2.30
CA PHE A 179 -10.16 -2.07 -2.97
C PHE A 179 -11.23 -1.40 -2.12
N ILE A 180 -11.09 -1.43 -0.79
CA ILE A 180 -12.08 -0.88 0.15
C ILE A 180 -11.65 0.44 0.81
N VAL A 181 -10.42 0.92 0.55
CA VAL A 181 -9.85 2.10 1.20
C VAL A 181 -10.73 3.36 1.04
N TYR A 182 -11.57 3.41 0.00
CA TYR A 182 -12.44 4.54 -0.32
C TYR A 182 -13.50 4.85 0.75
N ILE A 183 -13.82 3.90 1.64
CA ILE A 183 -14.78 4.15 2.73
C ILE A 183 -14.16 4.73 3.99
N ILE A 184 -12.82 4.80 4.07
CA ILE A 184 -12.13 5.31 5.26
C ILE A 184 -12.56 6.74 5.62
N PRO A 185 -12.70 7.70 4.67
CA PRO A 185 -13.23 9.03 5.00
C PRO A 185 -14.61 9.00 5.66
N SER A 186 -15.50 8.08 5.27
CA SER A 186 -16.82 7.94 5.90
C SER A 186 -16.72 7.38 7.31
N LEU A 187 -15.90 6.34 7.53
CA LEU A 187 -15.73 5.75 8.85
C LEU A 187 -15.08 6.74 9.84
N THR A 188 -14.08 7.49 9.39
CA THR A 188 -13.42 8.51 10.22
C THR A 188 -14.33 9.71 10.49
N ALA A 189 -15.16 10.13 9.53
CA ALA A 189 -16.18 11.15 9.75
C ALA A 189 -17.20 10.73 10.82
N VAL A 190 -17.65 9.47 10.81
CA VAL A 190 -18.56 8.94 11.84
C VAL A 190 -17.88 8.87 13.20
N ALA A 191 -16.62 8.42 13.26
CA ALA A 191 -15.83 8.45 14.48
C ALA A 191 -15.69 9.89 15.01
N ALA A 192 -15.48 10.87 14.14
CA ALA A 192 -15.37 12.28 14.52
C ALA A 192 -16.67 12.82 15.14
N LEU A 193 -17.86 12.42 14.65
CA LEU A 193 -19.13 12.77 15.27
C LEU A 193 -19.21 12.28 16.73
N GLY A 194 -18.82 11.04 16.98
CA GLY A 194 -18.80 10.46 18.32
C GLY A 194 -17.78 11.13 19.24
N ALA A 195 -16.58 11.40 18.73
CA ALA A 195 -15.54 12.11 19.48
C ALA A 195 -15.95 13.54 19.82
N ALA A 196 -16.58 14.27 18.89
CA ALA A 196 -17.10 15.62 19.12
C ALA A 196 -18.20 15.64 20.18
N TYR A 197 -19.09 14.65 20.18
CA TYR A 197 -20.10 14.50 21.22
C TYR A 197 -19.48 14.29 22.61
N LEU A 198 -18.49 13.40 22.72
CA LEU A 198 -17.78 13.16 24.00
C LEU A 198 -17.06 14.42 24.48
N TRP A 199 -16.36 15.10 23.56
CA TRP A 199 -15.62 16.33 23.87
C TRP A 199 -16.53 17.42 24.43
N THR A 200 -17.68 17.66 23.80
CA THR A 200 -18.64 18.70 24.23
C THR A 200 -19.25 18.41 25.61
N HIS A 201 -19.42 17.13 25.97
CA HIS A 201 -20.04 16.71 27.23
C HIS A 201 -19.05 16.32 28.34
N ARG A 202 -17.74 16.49 28.11
CA ARG A 202 -16.66 16.08 29.04
C ARG A 202 -16.74 16.70 30.45
N SER A 203 -17.34 17.89 30.58
CA SER A 203 -17.52 18.56 31.87
C SER A 203 -18.70 17.99 32.67
N ARG A 204 -19.70 17.43 31.98
CA ARG A 204 -20.97 16.97 32.55
C ARG A 204 -20.99 15.47 32.89
N SER A 205 -20.10 14.67 32.31
CA SER A 205 -20.06 13.22 32.51
C SER A 205 -18.64 12.71 32.74
N LEU A 206 -18.46 11.91 33.79
CA LEU A 206 -17.18 11.25 34.08
C LEU A 206 -16.78 10.30 32.94
N PHE A 207 -17.74 9.53 32.41
CA PHE A 207 -17.51 8.67 31.25
C PHE A 207 -17.03 9.49 30.05
N ALA A 208 -17.72 10.59 29.71
CA ALA A 208 -17.32 11.44 28.60
C ALA A 208 -15.92 12.03 28.80
N ARG A 209 -15.59 12.45 30.03
CA ARG A 209 -14.27 12.94 30.40
C ARG A 209 -13.19 11.88 30.16
N LEU A 210 -13.35 10.68 30.72
CA LEU A 210 -12.37 9.60 30.59
C LEU A 210 -12.25 9.14 29.14
N ALA A 211 -13.37 8.97 28.43
CA ALA A 211 -13.42 8.60 27.03
C ALA A 211 -12.70 9.63 26.13
N THR A 212 -12.87 10.92 26.39
CA THR A 212 -12.14 11.99 25.70
C THR A 212 -10.64 11.91 25.94
N HIS A 213 -10.19 11.74 27.18
CA HIS A 213 -8.75 11.61 27.47
C HIS A 213 -8.17 10.35 26.80
N ALA A 214 -8.88 9.24 26.87
CA ALA A 214 -8.49 7.99 26.22
C ALA A 214 -8.35 8.17 24.69
N LEU A 215 -9.30 8.86 24.04
CA LEU A 215 -9.23 9.15 22.60
C LEU A 215 -8.05 10.06 22.24
N VAL A 216 -7.77 11.10 23.02
CA VAL A 216 -6.63 11.99 22.79
C VAL A 216 -5.31 11.23 22.92
N ILE A 217 -5.16 10.47 24.02
CA ILE A 217 -3.95 9.68 24.29
C ILE A 217 -3.78 8.59 23.21
N SER A 218 -4.84 7.85 22.88
CA SER A 218 -4.73 6.77 21.88
C SER A 218 -4.39 7.32 20.50
N THR A 219 -4.93 8.49 20.13
CA THR A 219 -4.61 9.15 18.86
C THR A 219 -3.15 9.59 18.83
N LEU A 220 -2.62 10.14 19.93
CA LEU A 220 -1.21 10.50 20.03
C LEU A 220 -0.29 9.28 19.94
N VAL A 221 -0.62 8.20 20.67
CA VAL A 221 0.13 6.94 20.63
C VAL A 221 0.15 6.36 19.22
N VAL A 222 -1.01 6.31 18.56
CA VAL A 222 -1.16 5.84 17.18
C VAL A 222 -0.39 6.73 16.21
N PHE A 223 -0.41 8.05 16.38
CA PHE A 223 0.39 8.98 15.58
C PHE A 223 1.89 8.70 15.71
N CYS A 224 2.39 8.54 16.94
CA CYS A 224 3.79 8.22 17.18
C CYS A 224 4.18 6.86 16.59
N LEU A 225 3.35 5.82 16.80
CA LEU A 225 3.61 4.48 16.28
C LEU A 225 3.60 4.46 14.74
N SER A 226 2.66 5.18 14.12
CA SER A 226 2.58 5.29 12.65
C SER A 226 3.83 5.96 12.08
N ASN A 227 4.25 7.10 12.62
CA ASN A 227 5.36 7.88 12.06
C ASN A 227 6.75 7.34 12.41
N PHE A 228 6.95 6.88 13.64
CA PHE A 228 8.28 6.49 14.12
C PHE A 228 8.57 4.99 13.97
N VAL A 229 7.55 4.15 13.75
CA VAL A 229 7.74 2.70 13.61
C VAL A 229 7.23 2.20 12.26
N LEU A 230 5.95 2.40 11.94
CA LEU A 230 5.35 1.82 10.73
C LEU A 230 5.86 2.47 9.44
N LEU A 231 6.08 3.80 9.43
CA LEU A 231 6.58 4.50 8.26
C LEU A 231 8.02 4.07 7.90
N PRO A 232 9.00 4.04 8.82
CA PRO A 232 10.32 3.46 8.54
C PRO A 232 10.27 1.98 8.15
N ALA A 233 9.45 1.18 8.83
CA ALA A 233 9.27 -0.23 8.48
C ALA A 233 8.71 -0.43 7.06
N SER A 234 7.77 0.43 6.65
CA SER A 234 7.23 0.47 5.29
C SER A 234 8.29 0.89 4.27
N ALA A 235 9.09 1.92 4.57
CA ALA A 235 10.19 2.35 3.70
C ALA A 235 11.25 1.26 3.52
N ALA A 236 11.51 0.47 4.56
CA ALA A 236 12.42 -0.68 4.52
C ALA A 236 11.90 -1.86 3.67
N ASN A 237 10.64 -1.86 3.23
CA ASN A 237 10.06 -2.89 2.35
C ASN A 237 10.25 -2.61 0.85
N TYR A 238 11.17 -1.72 0.49
CA TYR A 238 11.57 -1.48 -0.90
C TYR A 238 13.05 -1.85 -1.20
N PRO A 239 13.50 -3.08 -0.86
CA PRO A 239 14.89 -3.50 -1.08
C PRO A 239 15.31 -3.52 -2.56
N GLY A 240 14.40 -3.79 -3.51
CA GLY A 240 14.73 -3.80 -4.94
C GLY A 240 15.18 -2.44 -5.46
N GLY A 241 14.52 -1.36 -5.03
CA GLY A 241 14.92 0.01 -5.37
C GLY A 241 16.29 0.39 -4.80
N GLN A 242 16.61 -0.07 -3.59
CA GLN A 242 17.92 0.14 -2.98
C GLN A 242 19.00 -0.70 -3.66
N ALA A 243 18.67 -1.94 -4.06
CA ALA A 243 19.60 -2.85 -4.72
C ALA A 243 20.09 -2.29 -6.07
N ILE A 244 19.17 -1.76 -6.89
CA ILE A 244 19.53 -1.20 -8.20
C ILE A 244 20.35 0.09 -8.07
N ASP A 245 20.02 0.94 -7.09
CA ASP A 245 20.76 2.18 -6.82
C ASP A 245 22.19 1.89 -6.34
N ALA A 246 22.32 1.00 -5.36
CA ALA A 246 23.62 0.57 -4.86
C ALA A 246 24.47 -0.15 -5.93
N MET A 247 23.84 -0.95 -6.80
CA MET A 247 24.51 -1.57 -7.93
C MET A 247 25.07 -0.52 -8.90
N HIS A 248 24.31 0.52 -9.26
CA HIS A 248 24.80 1.59 -10.13
C HIS A 248 26.00 2.33 -9.51
N ILE A 249 25.91 2.67 -8.23
CA ILE A 249 26.99 3.34 -7.50
C ILE A 249 28.24 2.46 -7.44
N GLN A 250 28.08 1.17 -7.12
CA GLN A 250 29.22 0.26 -7.03
C GLN A 250 29.85 0.01 -8.39
N HIS A 251 29.03 -0.08 -9.45
CA HIS A 251 29.51 -0.19 -10.81
C HIS A 251 30.30 1.06 -11.23
N SER A 252 29.81 2.28 -10.92
CA SER A 252 30.53 3.50 -11.26
C SER A 252 31.89 3.59 -10.55
N ILE A 253 31.97 3.19 -9.27
CA ILE A 253 33.23 3.17 -8.52
C ILE A 253 34.23 2.18 -9.14
N LEU A 254 33.78 0.97 -9.49
CA LEU A 254 34.65 -0.05 -10.10
C LEU A 254 35.11 0.33 -11.50
N HIS A 255 34.25 0.98 -12.29
CA HIS A 255 34.61 1.42 -13.63
C HIS A 255 35.45 2.70 -13.65
N GLU A 256 35.32 3.59 -12.67
CA GLU A 256 36.25 4.72 -12.51
C GLU A 256 37.68 4.25 -12.28
N THR A 257 37.87 3.15 -11.55
CA THR A 257 39.20 2.51 -11.38
C THR A 257 39.71 1.78 -12.62
N ASP A 258 38.82 1.35 -13.53
CA ASP A 258 39.18 0.61 -14.76
C ASP A 258 39.39 1.52 -15.99
N LEU A 259 39.15 2.85 -15.88
CA LEU A 259 39.33 3.83 -16.96
C LEU A 259 40.77 3.93 -17.51
N ASP A 260 41.77 3.43 -16.78
CA ASP A 260 43.14 3.28 -17.27
C ASP A 260 43.31 2.13 -18.31
N SER A 261 42.26 1.31 -18.54
CA SER A 261 42.35 0.05 -19.30
C SER A 261 41.86 0.11 -20.75
N GLY A 262 41.38 1.26 -21.24
CA GLY A 262 41.02 1.45 -22.66
C GLY A 262 39.95 0.49 -23.23
N LYS A 263 39.13 -0.17 -22.40
CA LYS A 263 38.09 -1.09 -22.86
C LYS A 263 36.86 -0.34 -23.35
N ILE A 264 36.50 -0.60 -24.61
CA ILE A 264 35.28 -0.15 -25.28
C ILE A 264 34.06 -0.58 -24.43
N ASN A 265 33.12 0.35 -24.24
CA ASN A 265 31.89 0.20 -23.46
C ASN A 265 31.00 -0.93 -24.03
N ALA A 266 31.23 -2.16 -23.58
CA ALA A 266 30.28 -3.25 -23.81
C ALA A 266 28.96 -2.93 -23.10
N PRO A 267 27.80 -3.30 -23.67
CA PRO A 267 26.52 -3.07 -23.02
C PRO A 267 26.45 -3.84 -21.70
N ILE A 268 26.03 -3.15 -20.64
CA ILE A 268 25.86 -3.69 -19.29
C ILE A 268 24.44 -4.22 -19.20
N ASN A 269 24.30 -5.54 -19.37
CA ASN A 269 23.01 -6.21 -19.32
C ASN A 269 22.67 -6.58 -17.87
N VAL A 270 21.48 -6.18 -17.42
CA VAL A 270 20.98 -6.41 -16.06
C VAL A 270 19.67 -7.20 -16.13
N TYR A 271 19.61 -8.35 -15.47
CA TYR A 271 18.35 -9.06 -15.27
C TYR A 271 17.64 -8.58 -13.99
N LEU A 272 16.33 -8.37 -14.09
CA LEU A 272 15.49 -7.91 -12.99
C LEU A 272 14.50 -9.01 -12.57
N GLY A 273 14.65 -9.53 -11.36
CA GLY A 273 13.76 -10.54 -10.76
C GLY A 273 12.39 -9.99 -10.35
N ASN A 274 11.37 -10.86 -10.22
CA ASN A 274 9.99 -10.45 -9.92
C ASN A 274 9.90 -9.71 -8.58
N LEU A 275 10.47 -10.29 -7.51
CA LEU A 275 10.51 -9.65 -6.20
C LEU A 275 11.22 -8.30 -6.22
N ALA A 276 12.33 -8.16 -6.96
CA ALA A 276 13.05 -6.90 -7.09
C ALA A 276 12.16 -5.79 -7.71
N CYS A 277 11.41 -6.13 -8.77
CA CYS A 277 10.43 -5.21 -9.36
C CYS A 277 9.26 -4.89 -8.43
N GLN A 278 8.73 -5.88 -7.70
CA GLN A 278 7.66 -5.66 -6.72
C GLN A 278 8.11 -4.78 -5.54
N THR A 279 9.41 -4.79 -5.23
CA THR A 279 10.02 -4.07 -4.11
C THR A 279 10.79 -2.82 -4.53
N GLY A 280 10.43 -2.20 -5.65
CA GLY A 280 10.83 -0.82 -5.96
C GLY A 280 11.76 -0.64 -7.15
N VAL A 281 12.13 -1.69 -7.89
CA VAL A 281 12.77 -1.47 -9.20
C VAL A 281 11.72 -0.91 -10.19
N THR A 282 11.88 0.36 -10.55
CA THR A 282 11.00 1.05 -11.51
C THR A 282 11.79 1.55 -12.72
N ARG A 283 11.08 1.86 -13.82
CA ARG A 283 11.72 2.45 -15.01
C ARG A 283 12.39 3.80 -14.74
N PHE A 284 11.97 4.54 -13.72
CA PHE A 284 12.60 5.81 -13.34
C PHE A 284 13.99 5.64 -12.71
N LEU A 285 14.31 4.43 -12.22
CA LEU A 285 15.62 4.10 -11.68
C LEU A 285 16.58 3.56 -12.75
N GLN A 286 16.09 3.28 -13.95
CA GLN A 286 16.90 2.75 -15.04
C GLN A 286 17.76 3.84 -15.64
N GLN A 287 19.06 3.56 -15.78
CA GLN A 287 19.97 4.41 -16.53
C GLN A 287 19.65 4.40 -18.02
N SER A 288 19.97 5.50 -18.71
CA SER A 288 19.73 5.63 -20.14
C SER A 288 20.45 4.54 -20.94
N PRO A 289 19.84 3.97 -22.00
CA PRO A 289 20.53 3.08 -22.93
C PRO A 289 21.77 3.73 -23.56
N SER A 290 21.80 5.07 -23.68
CA SER A 290 22.99 5.80 -24.14
C SER A 290 24.20 5.66 -23.22
N SER A 291 23.97 5.33 -21.96
CA SER A 291 25.01 5.06 -20.95
C SER A 291 25.43 3.59 -20.94
N GLY A 292 25.00 2.78 -21.93
CA GLY A 292 25.37 1.38 -22.07
C GLY A 292 24.53 0.39 -21.26
N TRP A 293 23.55 0.86 -20.47
CA TRP A 293 22.72 0.00 -19.63
C TRP A 293 21.55 -0.59 -20.38
N VAL A 294 21.34 -1.90 -20.23
CA VAL A 294 20.19 -2.62 -20.80
C VAL A 294 19.57 -3.47 -19.71
N TYR A 295 18.27 -3.26 -19.47
CA TYR A 295 17.52 -3.98 -18.43
C TYR A 295 16.56 -4.97 -19.06
N ASP A 296 16.56 -6.20 -18.55
CA ASP A 296 15.73 -7.29 -19.03
C ASP A 296 14.81 -7.79 -17.92
N LYS A 297 13.53 -7.95 -18.29
CA LYS A 297 12.46 -8.44 -17.42
C LYS A 297 11.73 -9.63 -18.05
N THR A 298 12.46 -10.52 -18.71
CA THR A 298 11.90 -11.74 -19.30
C THR A 298 11.31 -12.61 -18.19
N GLU A 299 10.01 -12.87 -18.27
CA GLU A 299 9.27 -13.71 -17.32
C GLU A 299 9.00 -15.12 -17.82
N ASP A 300 9.32 -15.41 -19.08
CA ASP A 300 9.12 -16.73 -19.69
C ASP A 300 9.95 -17.80 -18.94
N LYS A 301 9.26 -18.82 -18.42
CA LYS A 301 9.86 -19.86 -17.58
C LYS A 301 10.79 -20.78 -18.37
N ASP A 302 10.45 -21.08 -19.61
CA ASP A 302 11.24 -21.98 -20.45
C ASP A 302 12.55 -21.32 -20.83
N ILE A 303 12.51 -20.03 -21.16
CA ILE A 303 13.71 -19.23 -21.45
C ILE A 303 14.61 -19.13 -20.21
N LYS A 304 14.04 -18.81 -19.04
CA LYS A 304 14.78 -18.68 -17.77
C LYS A 304 15.46 -19.98 -17.33
N SER A 305 14.95 -21.14 -17.75
CA SER A 305 15.49 -22.45 -17.39
C SER A 305 16.79 -22.82 -18.12
N THR A 306 17.14 -22.10 -19.19
CA THR A 306 18.32 -22.38 -20.02
C THR A 306 19.54 -21.60 -19.53
N SER A 307 20.70 -22.24 -19.37
CA SER A 307 21.94 -21.56 -18.94
C SER A 307 22.37 -20.43 -19.88
N GLY A 308 22.23 -20.64 -21.20
CA GLY A 308 22.58 -19.65 -22.23
C GLY A 308 21.82 -18.32 -22.15
N PHE A 309 20.67 -18.29 -21.47
CA PHE A 309 19.98 -17.04 -21.18
C PHE A 309 20.76 -16.18 -20.18
N TRP A 310 21.34 -16.81 -19.15
CA TRP A 310 22.07 -16.12 -18.09
C TRP A 310 23.44 -15.61 -18.55
N ASP A 311 24.01 -16.24 -19.58
CA ASP A 311 25.30 -15.87 -20.18
C ASP A 311 25.34 -14.47 -20.81
N ARG A 312 24.20 -13.81 -20.98
CA ARG A 312 24.18 -12.45 -21.54
C ARG A 312 24.24 -11.36 -20.48
N PHE A 313 24.04 -11.68 -19.21
CA PHE A 313 23.93 -10.70 -18.13
C PHE A 313 25.26 -10.49 -17.41
N GLU A 314 25.55 -9.24 -17.07
CA GLU A 314 26.65 -8.88 -16.18
C GLU A 314 26.17 -8.80 -14.72
N TYR A 315 24.94 -8.31 -14.52
CA TYR A 315 24.30 -8.24 -13.21
C TYR A 315 22.95 -8.94 -13.20
N VAL A 316 22.64 -9.56 -12.07
CA VAL A 316 21.36 -10.22 -11.82
C VAL A 316 20.84 -9.73 -10.47
N VAL A 317 19.67 -9.09 -10.46
CA VAL A 317 19.01 -8.57 -9.26
C VAL A 317 17.84 -9.48 -8.91
N VAL A 318 18.00 -10.34 -7.92
CA VAL A 318 17.08 -11.45 -7.61
C VAL A 318 16.84 -11.59 -6.10
N GLU A 319 15.94 -12.49 -5.71
CA GLU A 319 15.67 -12.78 -4.31
C GLU A 319 16.90 -13.35 -3.58
N ALA A 320 17.06 -13.00 -2.30
CA ALA A 320 18.18 -13.42 -1.49
C ALA A 320 17.96 -14.83 -0.90
N ASP A 321 18.99 -15.67 -0.96
CA ASP A 321 18.91 -17.06 -0.50
C ASP A 321 18.83 -17.16 1.03
N TYR A 322 17.63 -17.31 1.61
CA TYR A 322 17.57 -17.67 3.03
C TYR A 322 16.49 -18.66 3.49
N GLU A 323 15.36 -18.87 2.80
CA GLU A 323 14.38 -19.88 3.24
C GLU A 323 13.71 -20.59 2.03
N ALA A 324 13.85 -21.91 1.93
CA ALA A 324 13.25 -22.73 0.86
C ALA A 324 11.70 -22.80 0.90
N GLU A 325 11.09 -22.33 1.99
CA GLU A 325 9.64 -22.43 2.25
C GLU A 325 8.79 -21.39 1.50
N PHE A 326 9.40 -20.34 0.93
CA PHE A 326 8.68 -19.26 0.23
C PHE A 326 9.17 -19.01 -1.20
N MET A 327 9.90 -19.98 -1.77
CA MET A 327 10.39 -19.86 -3.14
C MET A 327 9.26 -20.04 -4.15
N ASP A 328 9.09 -19.06 -5.04
CA ASP A 328 8.26 -19.27 -6.23
C ASP A 328 8.94 -20.31 -7.16
N ALA A 329 8.14 -21.00 -7.97
CA ALA A 329 8.61 -22.01 -8.93
C ALA A 329 9.71 -21.45 -9.88
N ASP A 330 9.66 -20.14 -10.12
CA ASP A 330 10.60 -19.42 -10.96
C ASP A 330 11.99 -19.33 -10.31
N GLU A 331 12.08 -19.22 -8.98
CA GLU A 331 13.34 -19.09 -8.25
C GLU A 331 14.08 -20.44 -8.16
N THR A 332 13.33 -21.54 -8.05
CA THR A 332 13.90 -22.89 -8.06
C THR A 332 14.56 -23.20 -9.41
N SER A 333 13.96 -22.72 -10.50
CA SER A 333 14.49 -22.86 -11.86
C SER A 333 15.72 -21.98 -12.08
N LEU A 334 15.68 -20.76 -11.53
CA LEU A 334 16.76 -19.78 -11.56
C LEU A 334 18.00 -20.28 -10.80
N ARG A 335 17.83 -20.91 -9.63
CA ARG A 335 18.94 -21.53 -8.89
C ARG A 335 19.59 -22.73 -9.60
N ARG A 336 18.83 -23.49 -10.38
CA ARG A 336 19.41 -24.56 -11.21
C ARG A 336 20.21 -24.00 -12.39
N ALA A 337 19.80 -22.83 -12.90
CA ALA A 337 20.39 -22.22 -14.07
C ALA A 337 21.57 -21.29 -13.77
N LEU A 338 21.69 -20.77 -12.54
CA LEU A 338 22.83 -19.97 -12.05
C LEU A 338 23.81 -20.85 -11.25
N PRO A 339 24.83 -21.48 -11.87
CA PRO A 339 25.88 -22.16 -11.11
C PRO A 339 26.62 -21.15 -10.22
N THR A 340 26.82 -21.49 -8.95
CA THR A 340 27.46 -20.62 -7.95
C THR A 340 28.92 -20.27 -8.27
N SER A 341 29.56 -20.96 -9.22
CA SER A 341 30.92 -20.67 -9.69
C SER A 341 31.02 -19.39 -10.53
N ASP A 342 29.95 -19.02 -11.22
CA ASP A 342 30.00 -18.01 -12.28
C ASP A 342 29.53 -16.63 -11.79
N TRP A 343 29.07 -16.55 -10.53
CA TRP A 343 28.42 -15.37 -9.95
C TRP A 343 28.98 -15.06 -8.57
N GLU A 344 29.46 -13.83 -8.42
CA GLU A 344 29.88 -13.26 -7.14
C GLU A 344 28.74 -12.43 -6.55
N ARG A 345 28.46 -12.64 -5.26
CA ARG A 345 27.49 -11.84 -4.53
C ARG A 345 28.06 -10.46 -4.23
N MET A 346 27.57 -9.46 -4.94
CA MET A 346 27.98 -8.06 -4.80
C MET A 346 27.35 -7.40 -3.56
N LEU A 347 26.04 -7.55 -3.40
CA LEU A 347 25.27 -6.88 -2.35
C LEU A 347 24.07 -7.73 -1.93
N VAL A 348 23.67 -7.60 -0.66
CA VAL A 348 22.41 -8.09 -0.13
C VAL A 348 21.71 -6.94 0.58
N VAL A 349 20.44 -6.71 0.21
CA VAL A 349 19.58 -5.72 0.83
C VAL A 349 18.52 -6.41 1.69
N ASP A 350 18.48 -6.00 2.95
CA ASP A 350 17.52 -6.50 3.92
C ASP A 350 16.18 -5.76 3.81
N SER A 351 15.07 -6.44 4.10
CA SER A 351 13.76 -5.81 4.31
C SER A 351 13.20 -6.12 5.70
N PHE A 352 12.19 -5.34 6.09
CA PHE A 352 11.44 -5.62 7.30
C PHE A 352 10.72 -6.98 7.22
N ALA A 353 10.98 -7.84 8.20
CA ALA A 353 10.44 -9.19 8.29
C ALA A 353 9.49 -9.40 9.47
N GLY A 354 9.25 -8.35 10.26
CA GLY A 354 8.34 -8.38 11.40
C GLY A 354 9.00 -7.95 12.70
N ILE A 355 8.35 -8.32 13.79
CA ILE A 355 8.75 -7.97 15.15
C ILE A 355 9.08 -9.26 15.90
N SER A 356 10.25 -9.34 16.52
CA SER A 356 10.65 -10.45 17.39
C SER A 356 10.51 -10.03 18.86
N VAL A 357 9.84 -10.87 19.66
CA VAL A 357 9.78 -10.69 21.11
C VAL A 357 10.90 -11.53 21.73
N LEU A 358 11.93 -10.85 22.22
CA LEU A 358 13.07 -11.46 22.88
C LEU A 358 12.73 -11.81 24.31
N ARG A 359 12.98 -13.07 24.67
CA ARG A 359 12.84 -13.57 26.04
C ARG A 359 14.02 -13.12 26.91
N PRO A 360 13.87 -13.13 28.25
CA PRO A 360 14.99 -12.93 29.17
C PRO A 360 16.13 -13.93 28.86
N GLY A 361 17.36 -13.43 28.75
CA GLY A 361 18.57 -14.23 28.48
C GLY A 361 19.08 -14.22 27.04
N ILE A 362 18.30 -13.73 26.06
CA ILE A 362 18.75 -13.59 24.67
C ILE A 362 19.29 -12.17 24.43
N PRO A 363 20.52 -11.95 23.98
CA PRO A 363 21.02 -10.59 23.70
C PRO A 363 20.18 -9.93 22.59
N ALA A 364 19.87 -8.64 22.76
CA ALA A 364 19.21 -7.87 21.70
C ALA A 364 20.29 -7.39 20.73
N SER A 365 20.25 -7.84 19.47
CA SER A 365 21.30 -7.48 18.50
C SER A 365 21.19 -6.02 18.08
N GLY A 366 19.96 -5.49 18.03
CA GLY A 366 19.67 -4.09 17.73
C GLY A 366 20.15 -3.61 16.37
N THR A 367 20.56 -4.50 15.46
CA THR A 367 21.29 -4.14 14.24
C THR A 367 20.49 -3.19 13.34
N ALA A 368 19.18 -3.41 13.24
CA ALA A 368 18.25 -2.55 12.52
C ALA A 368 18.06 -1.19 13.21
N GLU A 369 17.82 -1.20 14.53
CA GLU A 369 17.60 0.00 15.35
C GLU A 369 18.84 0.90 15.33
N ARG A 370 20.03 0.30 15.41
CA ARG A 370 21.33 0.95 15.34
C ARG A 370 21.58 1.62 13.99
N ARG A 371 21.31 0.94 12.87
CA ARG A 371 21.43 1.53 11.53
C ARG A 371 20.49 2.72 11.34
N VAL A 372 19.23 2.58 11.77
CA VAL A 372 18.21 3.64 11.61
C VAL A 372 18.53 4.85 12.48
N ILE A 373 18.83 4.64 13.76
CA ILE A 373 19.15 5.74 14.69
C ILE A 373 20.49 6.40 14.33
N GLY A 374 21.48 5.61 13.90
CA GLY A 374 22.77 6.13 13.43
C GLY A 374 22.64 7.02 12.21
N ALA A 375 21.84 6.60 11.22
CA ALA A 375 21.60 7.39 10.01
C ALA A 375 20.85 8.71 10.26
N VAL A 376 19.94 8.74 11.24
CA VAL A 376 19.07 9.90 11.50
C VAL A 376 19.66 10.86 12.54
N ALA A 377 20.32 10.33 13.57
CA ALA A 377 20.68 11.09 14.77
C ALA A 377 22.15 10.93 15.18
N GLY A 378 22.97 10.23 14.39
CA GLY A 378 24.40 10.01 14.62
C GLY A 378 24.72 9.03 15.75
N ASP A 379 25.99 8.63 15.83
CA ASP A 379 26.46 7.54 16.69
C ASP A 379 26.22 7.78 18.18
N ARG A 380 26.32 9.04 18.66
CA ARG A 380 26.06 9.37 20.07
C ARG A 380 24.62 9.07 20.51
N THR A 381 23.66 9.17 19.59
CA THR A 381 22.25 8.88 19.87
C THR A 381 21.98 7.39 19.87
N VAL A 382 22.74 6.62 19.09
CA VAL A 382 22.74 5.14 19.13
C VAL A 382 23.17 4.67 20.51
N ASP A 383 24.29 5.16 21.03
CA ASP A 383 24.81 4.75 22.33
C ASP A 383 23.83 5.07 23.47
N LEU A 384 23.16 6.23 23.38
CA LEU A 384 22.14 6.65 24.33
C LEU A 384 20.89 5.78 24.24
N PHE A 385 20.46 5.40 23.04
CA PHE A 385 19.36 4.47 22.82
C PHE A 385 19.68 3.07 23.34
N GLU A 386 20.88 2.56 23.08
CA GLU A 386 21.30 1.24 23.58
C GLU A 386 21.33 1.22 25.10
N SER A 387 21.87 2.27 25.73
CA SER A 387 21.88 2.42 27.19
C SER A 387 20.46 2.49 27.77
N LEU A 388 19.56 3.25 27.13
CA LEU A 388 18.16 3.36 27.51
C LEU A 388 17.44 2.00 27.34
N ARG A 389 17.67 1.31 26.22
CA ARG A 389 17.13 -0.03 25.95
C ARG A 389 17.55 -1.02 27.02
N GLU A 390 18.84 -1.08 27.32
CA GLU A 390 19.39 -1.99 28.34
C GLU A 390 18.73 -1.71 29.71
N TYR A 391 18.62 -0.43 30.08
CA TYR A 391 17.99 0.00 31.32
C TYR A 391 16.50 -0.37 31.38
N VAL A 392 15.72 -0.05 30.34
CA VAL A 392 14.28 -0.36 30.27
C VAL A 392 14.06 -1.87 30.24
N ARG A 393 14.86 -2.60 29.46
CA ARG A 393 14.79 -4.06 29.36
C ARG A 393 15.02 -4.71 30.72
N LYS A 394 16.06 -4.28 31.45
CA LYS A 394 16.42 -4.87 32.74
C LYS A 394 15.47 -4.46 33.87
N THR A 395 15.09 -3.18 33.91
CA THR A 395 14.40 -2.57 35.06
C THR A 395 12.87 -2.63 34.92
N VAL A 396 12.35 -2.38 33.72
CA VAL A 396 10.90 -2.26 33.47
C VAL A 396 10.34 -3.56 32.91
N LEU A 397 11.00 -4.14 31.91
CA LEU A 397 10.48 -5.28 31.15
C LEU A 397 11.00 -6.64 31.65
N ARG A 398 11.76 -6.69 32.75
CA ARG A 398 12.27 -7.92 33.39
C ARG A 398 12.97 -8.86 32.40
N GLY A 399 13.74 -8.32 31.46
CA GLY A 399 14.50 -9.06 30.46
C GLY A 399 13.79 -9.25 29.11
N TRP A 400 12.51 -8.93 29.00
CA TRP A 400 11.78 -8.95 27.73
C TRP A 400 12.09 -7.73 26.87
N TRP A 401 12.21 -7.92 25.56
CA TRP A 401 12.41 -6.82 24.62
C TRP A 401 11.69 -7.09 23.30
N VAL A 402 11.36 -6.03 22.58
CA VAL A 402 10.72 -6.09 21.27
C VAL A 402 11.72 -5.53 20.26
N GLU A 403 12.21 -6.38 19.36
CA GLU A 403 13.21 -6.04 18.35
C GLU A 403 12.60 -6.08 16.95
N ILE A 404 13.09 -5.20 16.07
CA ILE A 404 12.74 -5.21 14.65
C ILE A 404 13.54 -6.32 13.94
N LYS A 405 12.83 -7.27 13.34
CA LYS A 405 13.45 -8.34 12.55
C LYS A 405 13.65 -7.86 11.12
N MET A 406 14.90 -7.77 10.69
CA MET A 406 15.26 -7.57 9.28
C MET A 406 15.68 -8.91 8.68
N ARG A 407 15.39 -9.13 7.39
CA ARG A 407 15.83 -10.32 6.66
C ARG A 407 16.39 -9.95 5.28
N PRO A 408 17.44 -10.62 4.82
CA PRO A 408 17.86 -10.59 3.41
C PRO A 408 16.68 -10.85 2.48
N ARG A 409 16.48 -9.99 1.48
CA ARG A 409 15.34 -10.12 0.55
C ARG A 409 15.72 -9.99 -0.90
N VAL A 410 16.60 -9.06 -1.25
CA VAL A 410 17.07 -8.90 -2.62
C VAL A 410 18.59 -8.92 -2.58
N GLN A 411 19.19 -9.66 -3.51
CA GLN A 411 20.63 -9.68 -3.72
C GLN A 411 20.98 -9.28 -5.15
N VAL A 412 22.17 -8.67 -5.29
CA VAL A 412 22.78 -8.35 -6.57
C VAL A 412 23.93 -9.32 -6.78
N LEU A 413 23.88 -10.07 -7.87
CA LEU A 413 24.94 -10.95 -8.31
C LEU A 413 25.66 -10.30 -9.49
N LYS A 414 27.00 -10.29 -9.45
CA LYS A 414 27.86 -9.87 -10.55
C LYS A 414 28.53 -11.09 -11.15
N ARG A 415 28.61 -11.16 -12.47
CA ARG A 415 29.27 -12.28 -13.15
C ARG A 415 30.79 -12.26 -12.91
N VAL A 416 31.35 -13.40 -12.53
CA VAL A 416 32.79 -13.64 -12.45
C VAL A 416 33.30 -13.89 -13.87
N ARG A 417 34.32 -13.13 -14.29
CA ARG A 417 34.93 -13.25 -15.64
C ARG A 417 36.16 -14.14 -15.62
#